data_AF-A0A9Q0YAJ2-F1
#
_entry.id   AF-A0A9Q0YAJ2-F1
#
_cell.length_a   1.000
_cell.length_b   1.000
_cell.length_c   1.000
_cell.angle_alpha   90.00
_cell.angle_beta   90.00
_cell.angle_gamma   90.00
#
_symmetry.space_group_name_H-M   'P 1'
#
loop_
_entity.id
_entity.type
_entity.pdbx_description
1 polymer ?
#
loop_
_entity_poly.entity_id
_entity_poly.type
_entity_poly.pdbx_seq_one_letter_code
_entity_poly.pdbx_strand_id
1 'polypeptide(L)'
;MATRCDRMAYRYTEPSSCDTFVALPPATLGSRIIFGKNSDRPSDEVQEIVYFPAATHTRGEKVEEAGEFVPGFSISHCPEGSITAETMMAILRDKESGINMEGSFMTTGSMVSILPQEAHLPCIHFFTGTPDPDRSLFKPFIFVPNIIQLVKTSSPVLGPEDPVKKQPRFQTKPDRRHELYIKHEKAAVMQESSKEKCDMMMQQIRKLEKERIDEMENILQKGCLDVDQAVNLFSNCTEDEILIYA
;
A
#
# COMPACT_ATOMS: atom_id res chain seq x y z
N MET A 1 -6.72 -12.37 -32.51
CA MET A 1 -7.84 -11.41 -32.52
C MET A 1 -8.24 -11.16 -31.08
N ALA A 2 -7.64 -10.16 -30.44
CA ALA A 2 -8.02 -9.71 -29.10
C ALA A 2 -9.16 -8.70 -29.28
N THR A 3 -10.35 -9.03 -28.80
CA THR A 3 -11.52 -8.17 -28.86
C THR A 3 -11.35 -6.98 -27.93
N ARG A 4 -11.41 -5.78 -28.53
CA ARG A 4 -11.59 -4.48 -27.88
C ARG A 4 -12.69 -4.59 -26.81
N CYS A 5 -12.32 -4.45 -25.54
CA CYS A 5 -13.25 -3.99 -24.51
C CYS A 5 -13.10 -2.47 -24.45
N ASP A 6 -14.21 -1.75 -24.43
CA ASP A 6 -14.34 -0.33 -24.73
C ASP A 6 -13.43 0.56 -23.87
N ARG A 7 -12.62 1.39 -24.55
CA ARG A 7 -11.87 2.50 -23.96
C ARG A 7 -12.81 3.67 -23.72
N MET A 8 -13.30 3.84 -22.49
CA MET A 8 -13.71 5.15 -21.99
C MET A 8 -12.51 5.80 -21.33
N ALA A 9 -11.89 6.75 -22.04
CA ALA A 9 -10.95 7.69 -21.44
C ALA A 9 -11.72 8.65 -20.53
N TYR A 10 -11.89 8.28 -19.27
CA TYR A 10 -12.34 9.20 -18.24
C TYR A 10 -11.15 10.09 -17.85
N ARG A 11 -11.14 11.34 -18.33
CA ARG A 11 -10.35 12.39 -17.69
C ARG A 11 -11.12 12.83 -16.44
N TYR A 12 -10.94 12.13 -15.33
CA TYR A 12 -11.44 12.58 -14.02
C TYR A 12 -10.52 13.70 -13.50
N THR A 13 -11.08 14.89 -13.26
CA THR A 13 -10.35 16.00 -12.64
C THR A 13 -10.39 15.97 -11.11
N GLU A 14 -11.28 15.17 -10.52
CA GLU A 14 -11.33 14.83 -9.09
C GLU A 14 -11.88 13.39 -8.94
N PRO A 15 -11.26 12.48 -8.16
CA PRO A 15 -11.75 11.12 -7.99
C PRO A 15 -13.09 11.11 -7.23
N SER A 16 -14.07 10.37 -7.75
CA SER A 16 -15.37 10.18 -7.06
C SER A 16 -15.30 9.12 -5.96
N SER A 17 -14.30 8.23 -6.04
CA SER A 17 -13.99 7.21 -5.04
C SER A 17 -12.62 6.60 -5.34
N CYS A 18 -11.94 6.04 -4.32
CA CYS A 18 -10.66 5.35 -4.52
C CYS A 18 -10.83 3.98 -5.18
N ASP A 19 -9.87 3.55 -6.00
CA ASP A 19 -9.91 2.23 -6.62
C ASP A 19 -9.81 1.10 -5.58
N THR A 20 -10.76 0.18 -5.64
CA THR A 20 -10.84 -0.99 -4.76
C THR A 20 -11.11 -2.24 -5.59
N PHE A 21 -10.30 -3.28 -5.45
CA PHE A 21 -10.39 -4.52 -6.21
C PHE A 21 -10.49 -5.72 -5.27
N VAL A 22 -11.33 -6.69 -5.66
CA VAL A 22 -11.42 -7.99 -5.00
C VAL A 22 -11.31 -9.09 -6.06
N ALA A 23 -10.37 -10.00 -5.86
CA ALA A 23 -10.25 -11.23 -6.61
C ALA A 23 -10.66 -12.40 -5.71
N LEU A 24 -11.58 -13.22 -6.21
CA LEU A 24 -12.17 -14.33 -5.48
C LEU A 24 -11.73 -15.67 -6.10
N PRO A 25 -11.75 -16.75 -5.30
CA PRO A 25 -11.60 -18.10 -5.83
C PRO A 25 -12.69 -18.43 -6.87
N PRO A 26 -12.39 -19.24 -7.90
CA PRO A 26 -11.15 -19.97 -8.13
C PRO A 26 -10.09 -19.19 -8.94
N ALA A 27 -10.34 -17.93 -9.31
CA ALA A 27 -9.47 -17.16 -10.19
C ALA A 27 -8.08 -16.86 -9.59
N THR A 28 -7.94 -16.96 -8.27
CA THR A 28 -6.77 -16.61 -7.47
C THR A 28 -5.90 -17.81 -7.15
N LEU A 29 -4.58 -17.61 -7.14
CA LEU A 29 -3.61 -18.63 -6.75
C LEU A 29 -3.90 -19.17 -5.34
N GLY A 30 -3.93 -20.50 -5.21
CA GLY A 30 -4.18 -21.19 -3.93
C GLY A 30 -5.59 -20.98 -3.37
N SER A 31 -6.57 -20.60 -4.20
CA SER A 31 -7.96 -20.33 -3.77
C SER A 31 -8.07 -19.32 -2.61
N ARG A 32 -7.14 -18.36 -2.57
CA ARG A 32 -7.08 -17.28 -1.57
C ARG A 32 -7.89 -16.07 -2.02
N ILE A 33 -8.44 -15.27 -1.11
CA ILE A 33 -9.02 -13.97 -1.49
C ILE A 33 -7.88 -12.96 -1.60
N ILE A 34 -7.86 -12.16 -2.67
CA ILE A 34 -6.88 -11.07 -2.83
C ILE A 34 -7.63 -9.74 -2.92
N PHE A 35 -7.26 -8.81 -2.05
CA PHE A 35 -7.79 -7.45 -2.00
C PHE A 35 -6.72 -6.46 -2.45
N GLY A 36 -7.08 -5.47 -3.25
CA GLY A 36 -6.20 -4.38 -3.67
C GLY A 36 -6.89 -3.04 -3.53
N LYS A 37 -6.17 -2.00 -3.12
CA LYS A 37 -6.73 -0.65 -3.00
C LYS A 37 -5.68 0.42 -3.22
N ASN A 38 -6.03 1.45 -4.00
CA ASN A 38 -5.31 2.71 -4.07
C ASN A 38 -6.01 3.76 -3.19
N SER A 39 -5.28 4.80 -2.81
CA SER A 39 -5.82 5.95 -2.07
C SER A 39 -5.57 7.23 -2.85
N ASP A 40 -6.58 7.68 -3.58
CA ASP A 40 -6.49 8.88 -4.43
C ASP A 40 -6.87 10.11 -3.63
N ARG A 41 -5.88 10.97 -3.41
CA ARG A 41 -5.95 12.13 -2.50
C ARG A 41 -5.22 13.32 -3.12
N PRO A 42 -5.39 14.54 -2.59
CA PRO A 42 -4.56 15.67 -2.97
C PRO A 42 -3.07 15.32 -2.86
N SER A 43 -2.27 15.77 -3.82
CA SER A 43 -0.85 15.40 -3.90
C SER A 43 0.03 15.93 -2.75
N ASP A 44 -0.47 16.87 -1.94
CA ASP A 44 0.18 17.35 -0.73
C ASP A 44 -0.21 16.56 0.54
N GLU A 45 -1.09 15.56 0.43
CA GLU A 45 -1.55 14.74 1.56
C GLU A 45 -0.64 13.54 1.80
N VAL A 46 0.05 13.52 2.94
CA VAL A 46 0.90 12.42 3.37
C VAL A 46 0.05 11.27 3.92
N GLN A 47 0.29 10.05 3.43
CA GLN A 47 -0.29 8.83 3.99
C GLN A 47 0.65 8.20 5.02
N GLU A 48 0.18 8.08 6.26
CA GLU A 48 0.90 7.40 7.33
C GLU A 48 0.52 5.92 7.38
N ILE A 49 1.49 5.06 7.70
CA ILE A 49 1.23 3.67 8.12
C ILE A 49 1.60 3.57 9.60
N VAL A 50 0.58 3.46 10.44
CA VAL A 50 0.69 3.35 11.90
C VAL A 50 0.08 2.05 12.36
N TYR A 51 0.68 1.46 13.39
CA TYR A 51 0.17 0.24 14.01
C TYR A 51 -0.52 0.57 15.33
N PHE A 52 -1.71 -0.01 15.54
CA PHE A 52 -2.41 0.01 16.82
C PHE A 52 -2.57 -1.43 17.31
N PRO A 53 -2.14 -1.75 18.54
CA PRO A 53 -2.36 -3.08 19.13
C PRO A 53 -3.85 -3.40 19.21
N ALA A 54 -4.19 -4.69 19.09
CA ALA A 54 -5.56 -5.15 19.26
C ALA A 54 -6.10 -4.75 20.64
N ALA A 55 -7.27 -4.11 20.66
CA ALA A 55 -7.97 -3.71 21.86
C ALA A 55 -9.28 -4.50 22.02
N THR A 56 -9.65 -4.81 23.26
CA THR A 56 -10.96 -5.39 23.56
C THR A 56 -11.91 -4.25 23.88
N HIS A 57 -13.01 -4.16 23.13
CA HIS A 57 -14.02 -3.13 23.31
C HIS A 57 -15.27 -3.69 23.97
N THR A 58 -15.82 -2.95 24.95
CA THR A 58 -17.11 -3.32 25.53
C THR A 58 -18.27 -2.97 24.59
N ARG A 59 -19.35 -3.75 24.66
CA ARG A 59 -20.52 -3.56 23.81
C ARG A 59 -21.11 -2.16 24.03
N GLY A 60 -21.09 -1.32 22.99
CA GLY A 60 -21.59 0.06 23.03
C GLY A 60 -20.51 1.15 23.04
N GLU A 61 -19.23 0.76 23.15
CA GLU A 61 -18.13 1.68 22.88
C GLU A 61 -18.16 2.14 21.42
N LYS A 62 -18.02 3.46 21.22
CA LYS A 62 -17.84 4.03 19.89
C LYS A 62 -16.37 3.93 19.53
N VAL A 63 -16.08 3.13 18.52
CA VAL A 63 -14.79 3.17 17.81
C VAL A 63 -14.86 4.27 16.75
N GLU A 64 -13.80 5.08 16.65
CA GLU A 64 -13.66 6.02 15.55
C GLU A 64 -13.32 5.23 14.29
N GLU A 65 -14.28 5.10 13.38
CA GLU A 65 -14.07 4.53 12.06
C GLU A 65 -13.85 5.67 11.06
N ALA A 66 -12.66 5.73 10.46
CA ALA A 66 -12.35 6.64 9.37
C ALA A 66 -12.39 5.84 8.06
N GLY A 67 -13.57 5.74 7.44
CA GLY A 67 -13.70 5.07 6.16
C GLY A 67 -15.09 5.22 5.55
N GLU A 68 -15.14 5.61 4.29
CA GLU A 68 -16.34 5.50 3.47
C GLU A 68 -16.27 4.16 2.71
N PHE A 69 -17.36 3.39 2.74
CA PHE A 69 -17.44 2.14 1.99
C PHE A 69 -17.55 2.46 0.50
N VAL A 70 -16.51 2.10 -0.26
CA VAL A 70 -16.49 2.25 -1.71
C VAL A 70 -16.83 0.91 -2.37
N PRO A 71 -17.77 0.87 -3.33
CA PRO A 71 -18.02 -0.34 -4.12
C PRO A 71 -16.74 -0.79 -4.85
N GLY A 72 -16.27 -1.99 -4.56
CA GLY A 72 -15.09 -2.57 -5.23
C GLY A 72 -15.42 -3.21 -6.57
N PHE A 73 -14.44 -3.27 -7.47
CA PHE A 73 -14.50 -4.04 -8.70
C PHE A 73 -14.13 -5.50 -8.45
N SER A 74 -14.99 -6.43 -8.87
CA SER A 74 -14.74 -7.87 -8.75
C SER A 74 -14.09 -8.42 -10.02
N ILE A 75 -12.93 -9.06 -9.88
CA ILE A 75 -12.24 -9.71 -11.00
C ILE A 75 -12.66 -11.18 -11.07
N SER A 76 -13.63 -11.50 -11.95
CA SER A 76 -14.27 -12.83 -12.00
C SER A 76 -14.06 -13.62 -13.31
N HIS A 77 -13.37 -13.05 -14.32
CA HIS A 77 -13.25 -13.65 -15.67
C HIS A 77 -11.83 -14.08 -16.03
N CYS A 78 -10.98 -14.36 -15.05
CA CYS A 78 -9.61 -14.80 -15.27
C CYS A 78 -9.50 -16.34 -15.20
N PRO A 79 -8.52 -16.95 -15.90
CA PRO A 79 -8.22 -18.37 -15.73
C PRO A 79 -7.99 -18.73 -14.26
N GLU A 80 -8.32 -19.96 -13.89
CA GLU A 80 -8.12 -20.48 -12.53
C GLU A 80 -6.67 -20.29 -12.08
N GLY A 81 -6.50 -19.79 -10.85
CA GLY A 81 -5.19 -19.57 -10.23
C GLY A 81 -4.32 -18.45 -10.85
N SER A 82 -4.82 -17.71 -11.84
CA SER A 82 -4.04 -16.71 -12.58
C SER A 82 -3.80 -15.39 -11.86
N ILE A 83 -4.64 -15.05 -10.87
CA ILE A 83 -4.51 -13.80 -10.11
C ILE A 83 -3.63 -14.04 -8.88
N THR A 84 -2.47 -13.40 -8.84
CA THR A 84 -1.55 -13.38 -7.70
C THR A 84 -1.51 -11.98 -7.06
N ALA A 85 -0.81 -11.85 -5.93
CA ALA A 85 -0.53 -10.55 -5.36
C ALA A 85 0.28 -9.67 -6.33
N GLU A 86 1.23 -10.24 -7.08
CA GLU A 86 1.98 -9.54 -8.14
C GLU A 86 1.05 -9.01 -9.23
N THR A 87 0.07 -9.81 -9.67
CA THR A 87 -0.94 -9.36 -10.64
C THR A 87 -1.73 -8.18 -10.09
N MET A 88 -2.15 -8.24 -8.82
CA MET A 88 -2.90 -7.16 -8.18
C MET A 88 -2.04 -5.89 -8.05
N MET A 89 -0.78 -6.02 -7.64
CA MET A 89 0.16 -4.89 -7.58
C MET A 89 0.37 -4.26 -8.97
N ALA A 90 0.46 -5.07 -10.04
CA ALA A 90 0.56 -4.57 -11.41
C ALA A 90 -0.69 -3.79 -11.84
N ILE A 91 -1.89 -4.26 -11.47
CA ILE A 91 -3.16 -3.53 -11.71
C ILE A 91 -3.13 -2.17 -11.00
N LEU A 92 -2.75 -2.15 -9.71
CA LEU A 92 -2.70 -0.91 -8.93
C LEU A 92 -1.66 0.10 -9.43
N ARG A 93 -0.67 -0.35 -10.22
CA ARG A 93 0.37 0.49 -10.84
C ARG A 93 -0.03 1.05 -12.21
N ASP A 94 -1.15 0.61 -12.79
CA ASP A 94 -1.53 0.93 -14.17
C ASP A 94 -1.96 2.40 -14.33
N LYS A 95 -1.05 3.20 -14.90
CA LYS A 95 -1.27 4.61 -15.24
C LYS A 95 -2.09 4.80 -16.52
N GLU A 96 -2.01 3.85 -17.47
CA GLU A 96 -2.68 3.99 -18.77
C GLU A 96 -4.20 3.88 -18.64
N SER A 97 -4.68 3.01 -17.74
CA SER A 97 -6.12 2.90 -17.43
C SER A 97 -6.62 3.96 -16.46
N GLY A 98 -5.71 4.68 -15.80
CA GLY A 98 -6.03 5.69 -14.79
C GLY A 98 -6.22 5.15 -13.37
N ILE A 99 -5.87 3.88 -13.11
CA ILE A 99 -5.91 3.29 -11.75
C ILE A 99 -4.82 3.89 -10.85
N ASN A 100 -3.63 4.11 -11.40
CA ASN A 100 -2.58 4.88 -10.74
C ASN A 100 -2.67 6.34 -11.20
N MET A 101 -3.23 7.19 -10.34
CA MET A 101 -3.54 8.58 -10.65
C MET A 101 -2.31 9.49 -10.50
N GLU A 102 -2.16 10.45 -11.42
CA GLU A 102 -1.12 11.49 -11.41
C GLU A 102 -1.73 12.89 -11.65
N GLY A 103 -1.17 13.91 -10.99
CA GLY A 103 -1.57 15.32 -11.15
C GLY A 103 -1.99 15.98 -9.84
N SER A 104 -3.04 16.81 -9.87
CA SER A 104 -3.58 17.50 -8.69
C SER A 104 -4.11 16.53 -7.63
N PHE A 105 -4.67 15.42 -8.09
CA PHE A 105 -4.92 14.23 -7.28
C PHE A 105 -3.95 13.15 -7.75
N MET A 106 -3.42 12.41 -6.80
CA MET A 106 -2.54 11.28 -7.09
C MET A 106 -2.86 10.12 -6.17
N THR A 107 -2.47 8.92 -6.60
CA THR A 107 -2.46 7.78 -5.70
C THR A 107 -1.37 8.01 -4.64
N THR A 108 -1.80 8.33 -3.42
CA THR A 108 -0.91 8.69 -2.28
C THR A 108 -0.46 7.48 -1.46
N GLY A 109 -1.05 6.33 -1.71
CA GLY A 109 -0.68 5.07 -1.10
C GLY A 109 -1.49 3.92 -1.69
N SER A 110 -0.93 2.71 -1.60
CA SER A 110 -1.55 1.51 -2.13
C SER A 110 -1.39 0.35 -1.15
N MET A 111 -2.36 -0.55 -1.17
CA MET A 111 -2.33 -1.78 -0.38
C MET A 111 -2.77 -3.00 -1.18
N VAL A 112 -2.17 -4.14 -0.88
CA VAL A 112 -2.63 -5.47 -1.34
C VAL A 112 -2.72 -6.38 -0.13
N SER A 113 -3.75 -7.21 -0.03
CA SER A 113 -3.89 -8.20 1.05
C SER A 113 -4.23 -9.57 0.48
N ILE A 114 -3.56 -10.59 1.01
CA ILE A 114 -3.80 -12.00 0.72
C ILE A 114 -4.49 -12.60 1.95
N LEU A 115 -5.68 -13.15 1.75
CA LEU A 115 -6.50 -13.76 2.78
C LEU A 115 -6.70 -15.25 2.43
N PRO A 116 -5.89 -16.15 3.02
CA PRO A 116 -6.06 -17.58 2.83
C PRO A 116 -7.41 -18.09 3.37
N GLN A 117 -7.96 -19.15 2.77
CA GLN A 117 -9.16 -19.81 3.30
C GLN A 117 -8.86 -20.71 4.50
N GLU A 118 -7.61 -21.17 4.61
CA GLU A 118 -7.16 -22.05 5.68
C GLU A 118 -6.81 -21.22 6.92
N ALA A 119 -7.55 -21.42 8.02
CA ALA A 119 -7.46 -20.61 9.23
C ALA A 119 -6.08 -20.64 9.95
N HIS A 120 -5.22 -21.60 9.63
CA HIS A 120 -3.87 -21.69 10.21
C HIS A 120 -2.83 -20.87 9.43
N LEU A 121 -3.15 -20.43 8.22
CA LEU A 121 -2.26 -19.60 7.42
C LEU A 121 -2.45 -18.12 7.81
N PRO A 122 -1.36 -17.34 7.88
CA PRO A 122 -1.47 -15.92 8.19
C PRO A 122 -2.09 -15.14 7.04
N CYS A 123 -2.82 -14.07 7.36
CA CYS A 123 -3.13 -13.03 6.39
C CYS A 123 -1.87 -12.19 6.14
N ILE A 124 -1.59 -11.88 4.87
CA ILE A 124 -0.41 -11.10 4.49
C ILE A 124 -0.89 -9.80 3.85
N HIS A 125 -0.41 -8.68 4.38
CA HIS A 125 -0.75 -7.35 3.90
C HIS A 125 0.49 -6.69 3.32
N PHE A 126 0.34 -5.92 2.26
CA PHE A 126 1.39 -5.14 1.66
C PHE A 126 0.95 -3.69 1.63
N PHE A 127 1.83 -2.77 2.00
CA PHE A 127 1.57 -1.33 1.93
C PHE A 127 2.74 -0.59 1.29
N THR A 128 2.45 0.44 0.50
CA THR A 128 3.50 1.32 -0.04
C THR A 128 3.94 2.36 0.96
N GLY A 129 3.02 3.00 1.68
CA GLY A 129 3.34 4.11 2.60
C GLY A 129 3.99 5.32 1.91
N THR A 130 3.91 5.40 0.59
CA THR A 130 4.38 6.50 -0.26
C THR A 130 3.47 6.64 -1.50
N PRO A 131 3.41 7.84 -2.10
CA PRO A 131 2.67 8.08 -3.34
C PRO A 131 3.25 7.35 -4.55
N ASP A 132 2.46 7.29 -5.61
CA ASP A 132 2.75 6.58 -6.86
C ASP A 132 3.22 5.15 -6.60
N PRO A 133 2.29 4.16 -6.54
CA PRO A 133 2.67 2.78 -6.36
C PRO A 133 3.78 2.41 -7.31
N ASP A 134 3.75 2.84 -8.59
CA ASP A 134 4.78 2.52 -9.60
C ASP A 134 6.20 2.86 -9.14
N ARG A 135 6.40 3.86 -8.29
CA ARG A 135 7.72 4.26 -7.76
C ARG A 135 8.01 3.80 -6.33
N SER A 136 7.08 3.05 -5.75
CA SER A 136 7.09 2.59 -4.37
C SER A 136 7.26 1.06 -4.25
N LEU A 137 7.79 0.62 -3.12
CA LEU A 137 7.89 -0.78 -2.72
C LEU A 137 6.61 -1.23 -1.98
N PHE A 138 6.00 -2.33 -2.41
CA PHE A 138 4.98 -3.01 -1.59
C PHE A 138 5.65 -3.78 -0.44
N LYS A 139 5.56 -3.24 0.78
CA LYS A 139 6.22 -3.78 1.96
C LYS A 139 5.30 -4.74 2.70
N PRO A 140 5.70 -6.01 2.91
CA PRO A 140 4.86 -6.97 3.60
C PRO A 140 4.74 -6.67 5.09
N PHE A 141 3.58 -7.00 5.63
CA PHE A 141 3.19 -6.84 7.03
C PHE A 141 2.27 -8.00 7.40
N ILE A 142 2.56 -8.65 8.54
CA ILE A 142 1.77 -9.73 9.11
C ILE A 142 1.46 -9.35 10.56
N PHE A 143 0.21 -9.49 10.97
CA PHE A 143 -0.18 -9.25 12.36
C PHE A 143 0.40 -10.35 13.26
N VAL A 144 1.41 -9.99 14.04
CA VAL A 144 2.02 -10.85 15.05
C VAL A 144 2.11 -10.13 16.41
N PRO A 145 2.29 -10.84 17.53
CA PRO A 145 2.53 -10.19 18.83
C PRO A 145 3.80 -9.31 18.81
N ASN A 146 3.84 -8.33 19.72
CA ASN A 146 5.02 -7.48 19.98
C ASN A 146 5.50 -6.61 18.81
N ILE A 147 4.61 -6.28 17.85
CA ILE A 147 4.92 -5.30 16.80
C ILE A 147 5.33 -3.95 17.43
N ILE A 148 6.49 -3.45 17.00
CA ILE A 148 7.03 -2.15 17.40
C ILE A 148 6.38 -1.07 16.52
N GLN A 149 6.28 0.15 17.06
CA GLN A 149 5.77 1.30 16.32
C GLN A 149 6.53 1.53 15.01
N LEU A 150 5.79 1.77 13.93
CA LEU A 150 6.32 1.98 12.57
C LEU A 150 6.82 3.42 12.39
N VAL A 151 7.93 3.76 13.05
CA VAL A 151 8.41 5.15 13.19
C VAL A 151 8.69 5.83 11.86
N LYS A 152 9.28 5.13 10.88
CA LYS A 152 9.70 5.70 9.58
C LYS A 152 8.53 5.99 8.62
N THR A 153 7.33 5.52 8.95
CA THR A 153 6.06 5.76 8.25
C THR A 153 5.04 6.51 9.11
N SER A 154 5.45 6.99 10.28
CA SER A 154 4.63 7.82 11.17
C SER A 154 5.06 9.28 11.04
N SER A 155 4.10 10.20 10.96
CA SER A 155 4.34 11.63 10.98
C SER A 155 5.00 12.06 12.30
N PRO A 156 5.76 13.18 12.29
CA PRO A 156 6.32 13.75 13.50
C PRO A 156 5.26 14.02 14.58
N VAL A 157 5.58 13.76 15.84
CA VAL A 157 4.69 14.07 16.96
C VAL A 157 4.70 15.58 17.20
N LEU A 158 3.62 16.25 16.80
CA LEU A 158 3.47 17.71 16.91
C LEU A 158 3.05 18.19 18.31
N GLY A 159 2.82 17.28 19.26
CA GLY A 159 2.53 17.61 20.65
C GLY A 159 1.21 18.37 20.84
N PRO A 160 1.15 19.32 21.80
CA PRO A 160 0.00 20.21 22.02
C PRO A 160 -0.22 21.22 20.88
N GLU A 161 0.82 21.44 20.06
CA GLU A 161 0.78 22.42 18.98
C GLU A 161 0.05 21.90 17.73
N ASP A 162 -0.32 20.61 17.71
CA ASP A 162 -1.04 19.97 16.62
C ASP A 162 -2.36 20.73 16.32
N PRO A 163 -2.56 21.20 15.08
CA PRO A 163 -3.79 21.89 14.68
C PRO A 163 -5.07 21.07 14.88
N VAL A 164 -4.97 19.74 14.93
CA VAL A 164 -6.11 18.84 15.24
C VAL A 164 -6.56 19.01 16.69
N LYS A 165 -5.63 19.34 17.59
CA LYS A 165 -5.87 19.54 19.03
C LYS A 165 -6.21 20.98 19.40
N LYS A 166 -6.03 21.94 18.48
CA LYS A 166 -6.33 23.37 18.68
C LYS A 166 -7.73 23.73 18.19
N GLN A 167 -8.29 24.80 18.77
CA GLN A 167 -9.59 25.36 18.39
C GLN A 167 -9.44 26.84 18.02
N PRO A 168 -9.91 27.30 16.84
CA PRO A 168 -10.44 26.50 15.74
C PRO A 168 -9.39 25.56 15.13
N ARG A 169 -9.84 24.39 14.66
CA ARG A 169 -8.99 23.34 14.06
C ARG A 169 -8.37 23.80 12.74
N PHE A 170 -7.21 23.22 12.40
CA PHE A 170 -6.56 23.38 11.09
C PHE A 170 -6.15 24.81 10.71
N GLN A 171 -5.92 25.69 11.69
CA GLN A 171 -5.41 27.05 11.42
C GLN A 171 -4.00 27.07 10.82
N THR A 172 -3.21 26.03 11.06
CA THR A 172 -1.88 25.86 10.48
C THR A 172 -1.80 24.48 9.80
N LYS A 173 -1.00 24.39 8.74
CA LYS A 173 -0.67 23.13 8.04
C LYS A 173 0.78 22.75 8.38
N PRO A 174 1.03 22.04 9.48
CA PRO A 174 2.37 21.55 9.83
C PRO A 174 2.82 20.50 8.82
N ASP A 175 4.14 20.39 8.64
CA ASP A 175 4.72 19.35 7.80
C ASP A 175 4.53 17.98 8.48
N ARG A 176 3.76 17.12 7.81
CA ARG A 176 3.46 15.75 8.26
C ARG A 176 4.30 14.69 7.56
N ARG A 177 5.23 15.07 6.68
CA ARG A 177 6.05 14.10 5.94
C ARG A 177 6.92 13.29 6.90
N HIS A 178 6.74 11.97 6.87
CA HIS A 178 7.60 11.03 7.59
C HIS A 178 8.90 10.78 6.79
N GLU A 179 9.87 10.12 7.42
CA GLU A 179 11.22 9.95 6.84
C GLU A 179 11.19 9.31 5.44
N LEU A 180 10.45 8.20 5.30
CA LEU A 180 10.29 7.53 4.01
C LEU A 180 9.71 8.46 2.94
N TYR A 181 8.66 9.22 3.25
CA TYR A 181 8.04 10.15 2.30
C TYR A 181 9.03 11.19 1.80
N ILE A 182 9.81 11.78 2.71
CA ILE A 182 10.83 12.79 2.37
C ILE A 182 11.87 12.20 1.40
N LYS A 183 12.26 10.94 1.59
CA LYS A 183 13.23 10.25 0.72
C LYS A 183 12.62 9.94 -0.64
N HIS A 184 11.38 9.45 -0.67
CA HIS A 184 10.64 9.19 -1.89
C HIS A 184 10.46 10.44 -2.76
N GLU A 185 10.09 11.57 -2.14
CA GLU A 185 9.91 12.86 -2.82
C GLU A 185 11.24 13.37 -3.42
N LYS A 186 12.34 13.27 -2.66
CA LYS A 186 13.68 13.63 -3.15
C LYS A 186 14.11 12.75 -4.33
N ALA A 187 13.86 11.44 -4.23
CA ALA A 187 14.16 10.51 -5.31
C ALA A 187 13.34 10.87 -6.56
N ALA A 188 12.09 11.30 -6.43
CA ALA A 188 11.25 11.75 -7.56
C ALA A 188 11.87 12.92 -8.33
N VAL A 189 12.30 13.95 -7.60
CA VAL A 189 12.90 15.14 -8.21
C VAL A 189 14.24 14.81 -8.87
N MET A 190 15.04 13.90 -8.28
CA MET A 190 16.34 13.52 -8.84
C MET A 190 16.24 12.67 -10.11
N GLN A 191 15.16 11.91 -10.30
CA GLN A 191 14.95 11.07 -11.48
C GLN A 191 14.93 11.87 -12.79
N GLU A 192 14.51 13.15 -12.73
CA GLU A 192 14.52 14.06 -13.89
C GLU A 192 15.93 14.41 -14.37
N SER A 193 16.95 14.21 -13.52
CA SER A 193 18.33 14.62 -13.81
C SER A 193 19.22 13.51 -14.39
N SER A 194 18.89 12.23 -14.16
CA SER A 194 19.70 11.09 -14.63
C SER A 194 18.84 9.84 -14.82
N LYS A 195 18.61 9.49 -16.10
CA LYS A 195 17.84 8.31 -16.48
C LYS A 195 18.47 7.01 -15.99
N GLU A 196 19.79 6.86 -16.09
CA GLU A 196 20.48 5.64 -15.65
C GLU A 196 20.31 5.37 -14.15
N LYS A 197 20.42 6.42 -13.31
CA LYS A 197 20.19 6.30 -11.87
C LYS A 197 18.74 5.93 -11.56
N CYS A 198 17.79 6.54 -12.28
CA CYS A 198 16.37 6.19 -12.16
C CYS A 198 16.15 4.70 -12.48
N ASP A 199 16.67 4.23 -13.60
CA ASP A 199 16.51 2.83 -14.04
C ASP A 199 17.15 1.85 -13.03
N MET A 200 18.35 2.16 -12.52
CA MET A 200 19.01 1.34 -11.50
C MET A 200 18.21 1.27 -10.19
N MET A 201 17.72 2.41 -9.71
CA MET A 201 16.91 2.49 -8.49
C MET A 201 15.61 1.69 -8.66
N MET A 202 14.92 1.85 -9.79
CA MET A 202 13.69 1.10 -10.09
C MET A 202 13.93 -0.41 -10.19
N GLN A 203 15.06 -0.82 -10.77
CA GLN A 203 15.47 -2.23 -10.77
C GLN A 203 15.71 -2.77 -9.37
N GLN A 204 16.33 -2.00 -8.48
CA GLN A 204 16.54 -2.39 -7.08
C GLN A 204 15.21 -2.54 -6.33
N ILE A 205 14.28 -1.60 -6.50
CA ILE A 205 12.93 -1.67 -5.90
C ILE A 205 12.21 -2.93 -6.37
N ARG A 206 12.15 -3.17 -7.69
CA ARG A 206 11.45 -4.35 -8.26
C ARG A 206 12.08 -5.66 -7.84
N LYS A 207 13.41 -5.72 -7.75
CA LYS A 207 14.11 -6.90 -7.26
C LYS A 207 13.76 -7.18 -5.80
N LEU A 208 13.84 -6.17 -4.94
CA LEU A 208 13.51 -6.30 -3.52
C LEU A 208 12.03 -6.69 -3.31
N GLU A 209 11.13 -6.08 -4.07
CA GLU A 209 9.70 -6.41 -4.08
C GLU A 209 9.48 -7.88 -4.40
N LYS A 210 10.13 -8.39 -5.46
CA LYS A 210 10.02 -9.80 -5.85
C LYS A 210 10.54 -10.73 -4.75
N GLU A 211 11.69 -10.43 -4.16
CA GLU A 211 12.25 -11.20 -3.05
C GLU A 211 11.29 -11.28 -1.86
N ARG A 212 10.66 -10.15 -1.49
CA ARG A 212 9.69 -10.09 -0.39
C ARG A 212 8.41 -10.84 -0.71
N ILE A 213 7.92 -10.77 -1.95
CA ILE A 213 6.74 -11.53 -2.37
C ILE A 213 7.02 -13.03 -2.34
N ASP A 214 8.17 -13.47 -2.86
CA ASP A 214 8.54 -14.89 -2.87
C ASP A 214 8.71 -15.44 -1.44
N GLU A 215 9.24 -14.62 -0.52
CA GLU A 215 9.31 -14.93 0.91
C GLU A 215 7.91 -15.15 1.51
N MET A 216 6.96 -14.26 1.21
CA MET A 216 5.57 -14.36 1.69
C MET A 216 4.84 -15.58 1.10
N GLU A 217 5.05 -15.86 -0.18
CA GLU A 217 4.50 -17.06 -0.83
C GLU A 217 5.06 -18.34 -0.20
N ASN A 218 6.35 -18.36 0.14
CA ASN A 218 6.97 -19.48 0.84
C ASN A 218 6.38 -19.69 2.25
N ILE A 219 6.05 -18.62 2.98
CA ILE A 219 5.33 -18.71 4.26
C ILE A 219 3.94 -19.34 4.05
N LEU A 220 3.20 -18.89 3.04
CA LEU A 220 1.86 -19.41 2.73
C LEU A 220 1.89 -20.87 2.25
N GLN A 221 2.95 -21.31 1.57
CA GLN A 221 3.11 -22.69 1.12
C GLN A 221 3.53 -23.64 2.26
N LYS A 222 4.41 -23.17 3.16
CA LYS A 222 4.91 -24.00 4.27
C LYS A 222 3.99 -23.97 5.50
N GLY A 223 3.14 -22.96 5.61
CA GLY A 223 2.32 -22.71 6.81
C GLY A 223 3.15 -22.43 8.06
N CYS A 224 4.41 -22.02 7.89
CA CYS A 224 5.35 -21.76 8.99
C CYS A 224 5.75 -20.29 8.97
N LEU A 225 5.40 -19.57 10.05
CA LEU A 225 5.73 -18.17 10.25
C LEU A 225 6.71 -18.05 11.41
N ASP A 226 7.89 -17.51 11.12
CA ASP A 226 8.81 -17.06 12.17
C ASP A 226 8.35 -15.68 12.67
N VAL A 227 7.81 -15.66 13.89
CA VAL A 227 7.26 -14.45 14.52
C VAL A 227 8.33 -13.39 14.73
N ASP A 228 9.56 -13.78 15.08
CA ASP A 228 10.65 -12.84 15.36
C ASP A 228 11.13 -12.14 14.08
N GLN A 229 11.07 -12.84 12.95
CA GLN A 229 11.33 -12.24 11.64
C GLN A 229 10.16 -11.36 11.18
N ALA A 230 8.93 -11.84 11.35
CA ALA A 230 7.73 -11.12 10.94
C ALA A 230 7.55 -9.77 11.67
N VAL A 231 7.99 -9.68 12.94
CA VAL A 231 7.80 -8.48 13.76
C VAL A 231 8.50 -7.24 13.18
N ASN A 232 9.63 -7.45 12.50
CA ASN A 232 10.45 -6.39 11.91
C ASN A 232 10.32 -6.29 10.39
N LEU A 233 9.55 -7.18 9.77
CA LEU A 233 9.49 -7.34 8.32
C LEU A 233 9.18 -6.01 7.60
N PHE A 234 8.12 -5.32 8.00
CA PHE A 234 7.73 -4.04 7.39
C PHE A 234 8.76 -2.94 7.64
N SER A 235 9.28 -2.86 8.86
CA SER A 235 10.29 -1.86 9.25
C SER A 235 11.56 -2.04 8.43
N ASN A 236 12.10 -3.26 8.35
CA ASN A 236 13.29 -3.59 7.58
C ASN A 236 13.12 -3.23 6.10
N CYS A 237 11.98 -3.60 5.49
CA CYS A 237 11.73 -3.23 4.10
C CYS A 237 11.61 -1.72 3.89
N THR A 238 11.10 -0.98 4.89
CA THR A 238 11.08 0.49 4.86
C THR A 238 12.49 1.07 4.92
N GLU A 239 13.40 0.47 5.70
CA GLU A 239 14.81 0.89 5.73
C GLU A 239 15.51 0.61 4.40
N ASP A 240 15.30 -0.59 3.84
CA ASP A 240 15.85 -0.98 2.54
C ASP A 240 15.39 -0.02 1.43
N GLU A 241 14.11 0.35 1.40
CA GLU A 241 13.57 1.32 0.45
C GLU A 241 14.18 2.72 0.63
N ILE A 242 14.34 3.18 1.87
CA ILE A 242 15.03 4.45 2.17
C ILE A 242 16.48 4.44 1.67
N LEU A 243 17.18 3.31 1.80
CA LEU A 243 18.55 3.14 1.31
C LEU A 243 18.61 3.15 -0.21
N ILE A 244 17.62 2.57 -0.89
CA ILE A 244 17.53 2.59 -2.36
C ILE A 244 17.29 4.02 -2.86
N TYR A 245 16.54 4.84 -2.13
CA TYR A 245 16.31 6.26 -2.46
C TYR A 245 17.51 7.18 -2.20
N ALA A 246 18.56 6.71 -1.50
CA ALA A 246 19.71 7.52 -1.09
C ALA A 246 20.78 7.64 -2.20
#